data_AF-A0AAX4P4L1-F1
#
_entry.id   AF-A0AAX4P4L1-F1
#
_cell.length_a   1.000
_cell.length_b   1.000
_cell.length_c   1.000
_cell.angle_alpha   90.00
_cell.angle_beta   90.00
_cell.angle_gamma   90.00
#
_symmetry.space_group_name_H-M   'P 1'
#
loop_
_entity.id
_entity.type
_entity.pdbx_description
1 polymer ?
#
loop_
_entity_poly.entity_id
_entity_poly.type
_entity_poly.pdbx_seq_one_letter_code
_entity_poly.pdbx_strand_id
1 'polypeptide(L)'
;MSGCCRSGSGNRALFAAPARAGHGNKHVSSVGPKASRPKINAVSFFDKANGSRTFSSPFQDLGEVEQTPSITGLTSSSLGGPLKIFSGSCNEPLAAEVANYLGMELGKIDIKKFADGETYVQLQESIRGCDVFLIQSTSPPTNDTLMELLIMIDACKRASARNITAVMPYFGYARADRKASGREAITAKLVANLLTQAGADRVLALDLHSLQCVGYFDIPVDHVFGQPVLLEYLASKDIEADDLVVVSPDVGGVARARAFAKLLNDAPLAIIDKRRSGHNVAEVMNIIGDVEGKVAVMVDDMIDTAGTITKGGEVLLNEGARSVIACATHPVFSGPAIERLSSGVFDEVIVTNSIPPVHKPDEFPQLTVLSVASLLGESIWRVHNSSSINALGM
;
A
#
# COMPACT_ATOMS: atom_id res chain seq x y z
N MET A 1 -58.87 36.67 1.93
CA MET A 1 -58.84 37.89 2.78
C MET A 1 -57.40 38.38 2.78
N SER A 2 -57.08 39.31 1.87
CA SER A 2 -56.89 40.77 2.14
C SER A 2 -55.49 41.06 2.70
N GLY A 3 -54.61 41.91 2.17
CA GLY A 3 -54.57 42.89 1.06
C GLY A 3 -53.09 43.35 0.94
N CYS A 4 -52.60 43.79 -0.24
CA CYS A 4 -52.51 45.20 -0.70
C CYS A 4 -51.61 46.08 0.21
N CYS A 5 -50.68 46.95 -0.21
CA CYS A 5 -50.23 47.57 -1.47
C CYS A 5 -48.98 48.44 -1.10
N ARG A 6 -47.95 48.73 -1.93
CA ARG A 6 -47.73 49.89 -2.86
C ARG A 6 -46.19 50.11 -2.91
N SER A 7 -45.51 50.03 -4.05
CA SER A 7 -45.16 51.08 -5.03
C SER A 7 -44.26 52.21 -4.52
N GLY A 8 -43.10 52.40 -5.16
CA GLY A 8 -42.23 53.56 -5.01
C GLY A 8 -41.14 53.62 -6.08
N SER A 9 -41.49 54.20 -7.24
CA SER A 9 -40.61 54.54 -8.36
C SER A 9 -39.75 55.78 -8.06
N GLY A 10 -38.48 55.79 -8.51
CA GLY A 10 -37.61 56.96 -8.50
C GLY A 10 -36.48 56.85 -9.52
N ASN A 11 -36.57 57.64 -10.58
CA ASN A 11 -35.74 57.65 -11.79
C ASN A 11 -34.65 58.75 -11.73
N ARG A 12 -33.68 58.69 -12.66
CA ARG A 12 -32.64 59.69 -13.06
C ARG A 12 -31.24 59.53 -12.43
N ALA A 13 -30.13 59.84 -13.09
CA ALA A 13 -29.73 59.94 -14.51
C ALA A 13 -28.20 60.24 -14.52
N LEU A 14 -27.51 59.66 -15.51
CA LEU A 14 -26.31 60.13 -16.24
C LEU A 14 -25.54 61.39 -15.78
N PHE A 15 -24.20 61.30 -15.71
CA PHE A 15 -23.16 62.21 -16.30
C PHE A 15 -21.78 61.53 -16.11
N ALA A 16 -21.15 61.00 -17.16
CA ALA A 16 -20.18 61.61 -18.08
C ALA A 16 -18.77 61.88 -17.48
N ALA A 17 -17.78 61.24 -18.10
CA ALA A 17 -16.34 61.37 -17.87
C ALA A 17 -15.78 62.73 -18.35
N PRO A 18 -14.48 62.99 -18.06
CA PRO A 18 -13.59 63.23 -19.20
C PRO A 18 -12.25 62.48 -19.11
N ALA A 19 -11.74 62.17 -20.30
CA ALA A 19 -10.44 61.59 -20.56
C ALA A 19 -9.29 62.61 -20.41
N ARG A 20 -8.08 62.12 -20.10
CA ARG A 20 -6.82 62.66 -20.66
C ARG A 20 -5.73 61.59 -20.72
N ALA A 21 -5.07 61.57 -21.87
CA ALA A 21 -4.04 60.65 -22.33
C ALA A 21 -2.64 61.01 -21.83
N GLY A 22 -1.70 60.06 -21.90
CA GLY A 22 -0.27 60.38 -21.98
C GLY A 22 0.73 59.29 -21.53
N HIS A 23 1.04 58.37 -22.46
CA HIS A 23 2.37 57.80 -22.77
C HIS A 23 3.33 57.32 -21.66
N GLY A 24 3.80 56.07 -21.79
CA GLY A 24 5.04 55.62 -21.14
C GLY A 24 5.28 54.11 -21.21
N ASN A 25 5.69 53.61 -22.37
CA ASN A 25 6.17 52.24 -22.55
C ASN A 25 7.54 52.08 -21.87
N LYS A 26 7.65 51.23 -20.84
CA LYS A 26 8.93 50.63 -20.40
C LYS A 26 8.69 49.21 -19.87
N HIS A 27 8.99 48.24 -20.72
CA HIS A 27 9.42 46.91 -20.30
C HIS A 27 10.62 47.04 -19.36
N VAL A 28 10.51 46.56 -18.12
CA VAL A 28 11.62 45.97 -17.38
C VAL A 28 11.09 44.74 -16.65
N SER A 29 11.37 43.59 -17.25
CA SER A 29 11.35 42.29 -16.62
C SER A 29 12.27 42.29 -15.40
N SER A 30 11.69 42.10 -14.22
CA SER A 30 12.43 41.58 -13.06
C SER A 30 11.62 40.43 -12.47
N VAL A 31 11.67 39.30 -13.18
CA VAL A 31 11.44 37.99 -12.54
C VAL A 31 12.64 37.80 -11.64
N GLY A 32 12.51 38.21 -10.37
CA GLY A 32 13.42 37.74 -9.33
C GLY A 32 13.42 36.21 -9.33
N PRO A 33 14.52 35.55 -8.93
CA PRO A 33 14.55 34.11 -8.88
C PRO A 33 13.34 33.63 -8.07
N LYS A 34 12.48 32.82 -8.70
CA LYS A 34 11.44 32.09 -7.97
C LYS A 34 12.19 31.39 -6.85
N ALA A 35 11.95 31.80 -5.60
CA ALA A 35 12.38 31.02 -4.45
C ALA A 35 11.93 29.59 -4.72
N SER A 36 12.88 28.65 -4.72
CA SER A 36 12.57 27.22 -4.88
C SER A 36 11.53 26.88 -3.82
N ARG A 37 10.31 26.57 -4.26
CA ARG A 37 9.24 26.15 -3.37
C ARG A 37 9.63 24.79 -2.77
N PRO A 38 9.16 24.48 -1.55
CA PRO A 38 9.53 23.24 -0.91
C PRO A 38 8.96 22.06 -1.69
N LYS A 39 9.84 21.25 -2.25
CA LYS A 39 9.49 19.95 -2.82
C LYS A 39 8.86 19.05 -1.75
N ILE A 40 8.02 18.12 -2.19
CA ILE A 40 7.57 17.04 -1.33
C ILE A 40 8.80 16.27 -0.83
N ASN A 41 8.87 16.08 0.48
CA ASN A 41 9.79 15.15 1.11
C ASN A 41 8.93 14.13 1.87
N ALA A 42 9.19 12.84 1.68
CA ALA A 42 8.74 11.86 2.64
C ALA A 42 9.64 11.95 3.86
N VAL A 43 9.11 11.75 5.06
CA VAL A 43 9.97 11.45 6.22
C VAL A 43 10.76 10.20 5.85
N SER A 44 12.07 10.30 5.66
CA SER A 44 12.88 9.15 5.25
C SER A 44 12.94 8.13 6.39
N PHE A 45 12.25 7.01 6.20
CA PHE A 45 12.20 5.92 7.16
C PHE A 45 13.54 5.18 7.29
N PHE A 46 14.40 5.29 6.26
CA PHE A 46 15.70 4.62 6.22
C PHE A 46 16.89 5.47 6.72
N ASP A 47 16.75 6.79 6.91
CA ASP A 47 17.92 7.65 7.19
C ASP A 47 18.35 7.75 8.66
N LYS A 48 17.57 7.24 9.62
CA LYS A 48 18.00 7.27 11.04
C LYS A 48 18.89 6.11 11.46
N ALA A 49 19.21 5.18 10.55
CA ALA A 49 20.15 4.09 10.82
C ALA A 49 21.59 4.38 10.37
N ASN A 50 21.84 5.37 9.49
CA ASN A 50 23.17 5.61 8.93
C ASN A 50 23.59 7.08 9.03
N GLY A 51 24.14 7.46 10.18
CA GLY A 51 25.06 8.58 10.23
C GLY A 51 26.29 8.27 9.38
N SER A 52 26.37 8.87 8.19
CA SER A 52 27.60 9.14 7.44
C SER A 52 28.62 7.99 7.40
N ARG A 53 28.53 7.13 6.39
CA ARG A 53 29.70 6.51 5.73
C ARG A 53 29.24 6.00 4.36
N THR A 54 29.96 6.44 3.33
CA THR A 54 29.91 5.89 1.98
C THR A 54 29.91 4.37 2.01
N PHE A 55 28.91 3.73 1.40
CA PHE A 55 28.87 2.28 1.20
C PHE A 55 29.96 1.90 0.19
N SER A 56 31.14 1.55 0.70
CA SER A 56 32.05 0.62 0.02
C SER A 56 31.66 -0.79 0.43
N SER A 57 31.44 -1.66 -0.55
CA SER A 57 31.37 -3.11 -0.39
C SER A 57 32.39 -3.60 0.66
N PRO A 58 32.01 -4.43 1.65
CA PRO A 58 32.94 -4.92 2.67
C PRO A 58 33.96 -5.95 2.14
N PHE A 59 34.20 -6.03 0.82
CA PHE A 59 35.14 -6.95 0.18
C PHE A 59 36.24 -6.27 -0.65
N GLN A 60 36.69 -5.05 -0.31
CA GLN A 60 37.78 -4.38 -1.02
C GLN A 60 38.77 -3.65 -0.11
N ASP A 61 39.37 -4.35 0.86
CA ASP A 61 40.71 -4.00 1.37
C ASP A 61 41.24 -5.08 2.30
N LEU A 62 41.81 -6.16 1.74
CA LEU A 62 42.84 -6.95 2.40
C LEU A 62 43.81 -7.43 1.32
N GLY A 63 45.09 -7.06 1.49
CA GLY A 63 46.18 -7.43 0.61
C GLY A 63 46.38 -8.96 0.52
N GLU A 64 47.03 -9.36 -0.57
CA GLU A 64 47.42 -10.73 -0.88
C GLU A 64 48.11 -11.43 0.31
N VAL A 65 47.49 -12.45 0.90
CA VAL A 65 48.15 -13.67 1.40
C VAL A 65 47.16 -14.86 1.33
N GLU A 66 47.72 -15.98 0.89
CA GLU A 66 47.19 -17.31 0.58
C GLU A 66 46.14 -17.99 1.50
N GLN A 67 45.44 -18.95 0.86
CA GLN A 67 44.59 -20.04 1.37
C GLN A 67 43.10 -19.73 1.63
N THR A 68 42.28 -20.24 0.72
CA THR A 68 40.82 -20.37 0.81
C THR A 68 40.40 -21.24 2.00
N PRO A 69 39.56 -20.77 2.93
CA PRO A 69 38.83 -21.63 3.85
C PRO A 69 37.43 -21.92 3.30
N SER A 70 37.02 -23.18 3.45
CA SER A 70 35.71 -23.74 3.10
C SER A 70 34.55 -23.05 3.81
N ILE A 71 33.41 -22.94 3.12
CA ILE A 71 32.12 -22.53 3.69
C ILE A 71 31.61 -23.62 4.64
N THR A 72 32.10 -23.58 5.88
CA THR A 72 31.59 -24.36 7.02
C THR A 72 31.77 -23.50 8.27
N GLY A 73 30.90 -22.49 8.47
CA GLY A 73 31.01 -21.67 9.67
C GLY A 73 30.27 -20.34 9.67
N LEU A 74 28.99 -20.30 9.28
CA LEU A 74 28.07 -19.26 9.76
C LEU A 74 27.15 -19.87 10.81
N THR A 75 27.74 -20.36 11.91
CA THR A 75 27.02 -20.54 13.17
C THR A 75 27.00 -19.19 13.87
N SER A 76 26.06 -18.32 13.51
CA SER A 76 25.76 -17.17 14.36
C SER A 76 25.06 -17.69 15.61
N SER A 77 25.76 -17.56 16.73
CA SER A 77 25.25 -17.81 18.08
C SER A 77 24.20 -16.76 18.44
N SER A 78 23.02 -16.85 17.84
CA SER A 78 21.80 -16.20 18.34
C SER A 78 20.96 -17.27 19.04
N LEU A 79 20.17 -16.89 20.05
CA LEU A 79 19.31 -17.78 20.83
C LEU A 79 18.14 -18.40 20.01
N GLY A 80 18.19 -18.32 18.67
CA GLY A 80 17.18 -18.75 17.71
C GLY A 80 17.58 -19.98 16.88
N GLY A 81 16.60 -20.62 16.25
CA GLY A 81 16.84 -21.70 15.29
C GLY A 81 17.30 -21.14 13.93
N PRO A 82 17.91 -21.92 13.02
CA PRO A 82 18.26 -21.42 11.69
C PRO A 82 17.05 -20.84 10.95
N LEU A 83 17.23 -19.69 10.27
CA LEU A 83 16.19 -19.06 9.47
C LEU A 83 15.94 -19.83 8.17
N LYS A 84 14.67 -20.10 7.84
CA LYS A 84 14.23 -20.67 6.56
C LYS A 84 13.04 -19.91 6.01
N ILE A 85 13.03 -19.64 4.70
CA ILE A 85 11.95 -18.96 4.00
C ILE A 85 11.41 -19.87 2.91
N PHE A 86 10.10 -20.05 2.85
CA PHE A 86 9.43 -20.77 1.76
C PHE A 86 8.36 -19.87 1.15
N SER A 87 8.14 -20.02 -0.14
CA SER A 87 7.04 -19.37 -0.85
C SER A 87 5.89 -20.35 -1.06
N GLY A 88 4.66 -19.86 -0.98
CA GLY A 88 3.56 -20.50 -1.68
C GLY A 88 3.53 -20.11 -3.16
N SER A 89 2.52 -20.61 -3.88
CA SER A 89 2.33 -20.41 -5.31
C SER A 89 1.76 -19.05 -5.69
N CYS A 90 1.23 -18.29 -4.72
CA CYS A 90 0.48 -17.07 -5.01
C CYS A 90 1.36 -15.94 -5.56
N ASN A 91 2.59 -15.78 -5.06
CA ASN A 91 3.49 -14.69 -5.45
C ASN A 91 4.96 -15.04 -5.19
N GLU A 92 5.44 -16.09 -5.87
CA GLU A 92 6.84 -16.52 -5.81
C GLU A 92 7.86 -15.41 -6.16
N PRO A 93 7.61 -14.52 -7.14
CA PRO A 93 8.53 -13.41 -7.42
C PRO A 93 8.80 -12.52 -6.20
N LEU A 94 7.75 -12.10 -5.48
CA LEU A 94 7.93 -11.30 -4.25
C LEU A 94 8.70 -12.09 -3.19
N ALA A 95 8.39 -13.37 -3.00
CA ALA A 95 9.11 -14.19 -2.03
C ALA A 95 10.61 -14.33 -2.35
N ALA A 96 10.94 -14.47 -3.64
CA ALA A 96 12.33 -14.51 -4.11
C ALA A 96 13.03 -13.16 -3.89
N GLU A 97 12.38 -12.03 -4.16
CA GLU A 97 12.92 -10.70 -3.86
C GLU A 97 13.20 -10.52 -2.35
N VAL A 98 12.30 -11.00 -1.48
CA VAL A 98 12.48 -10.97 -0.02
C VAL A 98 13.65 -11.84 0.42
N ALA A 99 13.79 -13.05 -0.13
CA ALA A 99 14.91 -13.94 0.17
C ALA A 99 16.25 -13.32 -0.27
N ASN A 100 16.28 -12.71 -1.46
CA ASN A 100 17.44 -12.00 -2.00
C ASN A 100 17.84 -10.81 -1.11
N TYR A 101 16.87 -10.04 -0.60
CA TYR A 101 17.14 -8.95 0.35
C TYR A 101 17.86 -9.46 1.61
N LEU A 102 17.53 -10.67 2.07
CA LEU A 102 18.15 -11.33 3.21
C LEU A 102 19.44 -12.10 2.87
N GLY A 103 19.89 -12.04 1.62
CA GLY A 103 21.09 -12.74 1.16
C GLY A 103 20.96 -14.27 1.15
N MET A 104 19.74 -14.78 0.93
CA MET A 104 19.45 -16.22 0.91
C MET A 104 18.56 -16.64 -0.25
N GLU A 105 18.53 -17.94 -0.52
CA GLU A 105 17.61 -18.55 -1.48
C GLU A 105 16.34 -19.04 -0.77
N LEU A 106 15.25 -19.16 -1.53
CA LEU A 106 14.04 -19.84 -1.05
C LEU A 106 14.33 -21.31 -0.76
N GLY A 107 13.74 -21.80 0.31
CA GLY A 107 13.74 -23.22 0.63
C GLY A 107 12.96 -24.02 -0.41
N LYS A 108 13.39 -25.27 -0.61
CA LYS A 108 12.83 -26.17 -1.62
C LYS A 108 11.52 -26.76 -1.13
N ILE A 109 10.44 -26.49 -1.87
CA ILE A 109 9.10 -26.99 -1.61
C ILE A 109 8.46 -27.47 -2.90
N ASP A 110 7.82 -28.65 -2.87
CA ASP A 110 6.99 -29.16 -3.97
C ASP A 110 5.53 -28.84 -3.65
N ILE A 111 4.92 -27.98 -4.47
CA ILE A 111 3.51 -27.62 -4.38
C ILE A 111 2.86 -28.00 -5.71
N LYS A 112 1.82 -28.84 -5.66
CA LYS A 112 1.08 -29.25 -6.85
C LYS A 112 -0.38 -29.53 -6.55
N LYS A 113 -1.18 -29.64 -7.60
CA LYS A 113 -2.58 -30.05 -7.52
C LYS A 113 -2.71 -31.51 -7.95
N PHE A 114 -3.43 -32.31 -7.17
CA PHE A 114 -3.90 -33.61 -7.63
C PHE A 114 -4.98 -33.44 -8.71
N ALA A 115 -5.30 -34.52 -9.42
CA ALA A 115 -6.22 -34.49 -10.56
C ALA A 115 -7.64 -34.02 -10.21
N ASP A 116 -8.04 -34.14 -8.94
CA ASP A 116 -9.33 -33.69 -8.38
C ASP A 116 -9.29 -32.27 -7.80
N GLY A 117 -8.14 -31.59 -7.83
CA GLY A 117 -7.97 -30.22 -7.36
C GLY A 117 -7.46 -30.09 -5.92
N GLU A 118 -7.23 -31.20 -5.21
CA GLU A 118 -6.61 -31.16 -3.87
C GLU A 118 -5.16 -30.63 -3.93
N THR A 119 -4.78 -29.79 -2.97
CA THR A 119 -3.43 -29.25 -2.87
C THR A 119 -2.50 -30.23 -2.16
N TYR A 120 -1.38 -30.55 -2.80
CA TYR A 120 -0.26 -31.29 -2.22
C TYR A 120 0.88 -30.34 -1.89
N VAL A 121 1.49 -30.50 -0.72
CA VAL A 121 2.68 -29.76 -0.30
C VAL A 121 3.69 -30.72 0.33
N GLN A 122 4.95 -30.60 -0.08
CA GLN A 122 6.06 -31.34 0.53
C GLN A 122 7.31 -30.48 0.63
N LEU A 123 7.82 -30.30 1.84
CA LEU A 123 9.14 -29.72 2.09
C LEU A 123 10.22 -30.68 1.60
N GLN A 124 11.13 -30.20 0.76
CA GLN A 124 12.21 -31.01 0.15
C GLN A 124 13.53 -30.92 0.94
N GLU A 125 13.49 -30.31 2.13
CA GLU A 125 14.63 -30.17 3.03
C GLU A 125 14.21 -30.23 4.49
N SER A 126 15.17 -30.56 5.38
CA SER A 126 14.91 -30.60 6.81
C SER A 126 14.81 -29.19 7.39
N ILE A 127 13.74 -28.96 8.13
CA ILE A 127 13.47 -27.71 8.86
C ILE A 127 13.37 -27.93 10.38
N ARG A 128 13.82 -29.08 10.87
CA ARG A 128 13.75 -29.43 12.29
C ARG A 128 14.51 -28.38 13.12
N GLY A 129 13.82 -27.74 14.06
CA GLY A 129 14.41 -26.73 14.92
C GLY A 129 14.65 -25.37 14.25
N CYS A 130 14.23 -25.18 12.99
CA CYS A 130 14.36 -23.91 12.26
C CYS A 130 13.23 -22.93 12.62
N ASP A 131 13.54 -21.64 12.51
CA ASP A 131 12.53 -20.58 12.49
C ASP A 131 12.10 -20.39 11.02
N VAL A 132 10.85 -20.78 10.71
CA VAL A 132 10.33 -20.85 9.35
C VAL A 132 9.40 -19.69 9.06
N PHE A 133 9.60 -19.04 7.92
CA PHE A 133 8.74 -17.96 7.41
C PHE A 133 8.10 -18.41 6.09
N LEU A 134 6.77 -18.41 6.05
CA LEU A 134 6.00 -18.81 4.88
C LEU A 134 5.41 -17.57 4.23
N ILE A 135 5.94 -17.18 3.06
CA ILE A 135 5.47 -16.02 2.32
C ILE A 135 4.34 -16.47 1.38
N GLN A 136 3.13 -16.02 1.67
CA GLN A 136 1.95 -16.35 0.87
C GLN A 136 0.85 -15.32 1.06
N SER A 137 0.52 -14.62 -0.02
CA SER A 137 -0.72 -13.86 -0.12
C SER A 137 -1.91 -14.80 -0.28
N THR A 138 -3.07 -14.41 0.25
CA THR A 138 -4.32 -15.16 0.08
C THR A 138 -5.25 -14.47 -0.92
N SER A 139 -4.68 -14.08 -2.07
CA SER A 139 -5.39 -13.45 -3.19
C SER A 139 -6.03 -14.49 -4.13
N PRO A 140 -6.88 -14.09 -5.09
CA PRO A 140 -7.54 -15.00 -6.01
C PRO A 140 -6.57 -15.99 -6.71
N PRO A 141 -6.91 -17.29 -6.76
CA PRO A 141 -8.07 -17.95 -6.14
C PRO A 141 -7.92 -18.08 -4.61
N THR A 142 -8.73 -17.31 -3.87
CA THR A 142 -8.53 -17.05 -2.43
C THR A 142 -8.60 -18.31 -1.56
N ASN A 143 -9.50 -19.23 -1.88
CA ASN A 143 -9.65 -20.46 -1.09
C ASN A 143 -8.50 -21.43 -1.32
N ASP A 144 -8.03 -21.56 -2.56
CA ASP A 144 -6.90 -22.41 -2.90
C ASP A 144 -5.61 -21.90 -2.27
N THR A 145 -5.34 -20.60 -2.38
CA THR A 145 -4.14 -19.98 -1.80
C THR A 145 -4.16 -20.01 -0.27
N LEU A 146 -5.34 -19.86 0.35
CA LEU A 146 -5.52 -20.05 1.79
C LEU A 146 -5.31 -21.51 2.21
N MET A 147 -5.92 -22.47 1.51
CA MET A 147 -5.75 -23.89 1.82
C MET A 147 -4.29 -24.32 1.65
N GLU A 148 -3.61 -23.84 0.62
CA GLU A 148 -2.19 -24.06 0.43
C GLU A 148 -1.36 -23.56 1.62
N LEU A 149 -1.60 -22.32 2.10
CA LEU A 149 -0.92 -21.78 3.28
C LEU A 149 -1.16 -22.66 4.53
N LEU A 150 -2.41 -23.08 4.75
CA LEU A 150 -2.75 -23.95 5.89
C LEU A 150 -2.02 -25.29 5.82
N ILE A 151 -1.90 -25.89 4.64
CA ILE A 151 -1.19 -27.15 4.43
C ILE A 151 0.33 -26.94 4.58
N MET A 152 0.89 -25.82 4.10
CA MET A 152 2.30 -25.47 4.32
C MET A 152 2.62 -25.33 5.82
N ILE A 153 1.75 -24.67 6.58
CA ILE A 153 1.88 -24.53 8.05
C ILE A 153 1.85 -25.92 8.71
N ASP A 154 0.87 -26.76 8.39
CA ASP A 154 0.74 -28.11 8.95
C ASP A 154 1.96 -28.99 8.61
N ALA A 155 2.45 -28.93 7.36
CA ALA A 155 3.67 -29.62 6.94
C ALA A 155 4.88 -29.17 7.76
N CYS A 156 5.02 -27.86 8.01
CA CYS A 156 6.11 -27.32 8.82
C CYS A 156 6.05 -27.80 10.27
N LYS A 157 4.84 -27.78 10.85
CA LYS A 157 4.60 -28.21 12.23
C LYS A 157 4.93 -29.68 12.42
N ARG A 158 4.47 -30.55 11.52
CA ARG A 158 4.77 -32.00 11.55
C ARG A 158 6.24 -32.30 11.30
N ALA A 159 6.93 -31.49 10.51
CA ALA A 159 8.37 -31.56 10.32
C ALA A 159 9.21 -30.98 11.48
N SER A 160 8.56 -30.60 12.60
CA SER A 160 9.20 -30.10 13.82
C SER A 160 9.96 -28.78 13.64
N ALA A 161 9.39 -27.85 12.87
CA ALA A 161 9.78 -26.44 12.92
C ALA A 161 9.81 -25.95 14.38
N ARG A 162 10.74 -25.05 14.72
CA ARG A 162 10.79 -24.42 16.05
C ARG A 162 9.73 -23.33 16.16
N ASN A 163 9.63 -22.48 15.15
CA ASN A 163 8.59 -21.45 15.01
C ASN A 163 8.13 -21.38 13.56
N ILE A 164 6.85 -21.08 13.34
CA ILE A 164 6.23 -20.90 12.04
C ILE A 164 5.57 -19.52 11.98
N THR A 165 6.14 -18.62 11.18
CA THR A 165 5.57 -17.30 10.91
C THR A 165 4.89 -17.29 9.55
N ALA A 166 3.58 -17.04 9.52
CA ALA A 166 2.86 -16.80 8.28
C ALA A 166 3.06 -15.34 7.85
N VAL A 167 3.79 -15.12 6.77
CA VAL A 167 4.02 -13.81 6.16
C VAL A 167 2.98 -13.62 5.06
N MET A 168 2.03 -12.73 5.29
CA MET A 168 0.85 -12.52 4.44
C MET A 168 0.88 -11.10 3.85
N PRO A 169 1.51 -10.90 2.68
CA PRO A 169 1.51 -9.60 2.00
C PRO A 169 0.10 -9.12 1.64
N TYR A 170 -0.86 -10.04 1.47
CA TYR A 170 -2.28 -9.71 1.39
C TYR A 170 -3.11 -10.71 2.19
N PHE A 171 -3.89 -10.18 3.14
CA PHE A 171 -4.84 -10.95 3.96
C PHE A 171 -6.22 -10.99 3.27
N GLY A 172 -6.48 -12.07 2.53
CA GLY A 172 -7.78 -12.37 1.96
C GLY A 172 -8.85 -12.44 3.05
N TYR A 173 -10.10 -12.18 2.66
CA TYR A 173 -11.25 -12.06 3.58
C TYR A 173 -11.19 -10.91 4.60
N ALA A 174 -10.16 -10.03 4.58
CA ALA A 174 -10.02 -8.92 5.52
C ALA A 174 -11.22 -7.94 5.56
N ARG A 175 -11.98 -7.82 4.46
CA ARG A 175 -13.19 -6.98 4.39
C ARG A 175 -14.40 -7.56 5.13
N ALA A 176 -14.38 -8.85 5.45
CA ALA A 176 -15.41 -9.53 6.24
C ALA A 176 -15.00 -9.59 7.72
N ASP A 177 -14.66 -8.42 8.28
CA ASP A 177 -14.15 -8.25 9.65
C ASP A 177 -15.25 -8.03 10.68
N ARG A 178 -16.46 -7.64 10.29
CA ARG A 178 -17.59 -7.46 11.21
C ARG A 178 -18.90 -7.90 10.56
N LYS A 179 -19.93 -8.04 11.38
CA LYS A 179 -21.30 -8.21 10.89
C LYS A 179 -21.86 -6.83 10.53
N ALA A 180 -22.01 -6.55 9.24
CA ALA A 180 -22.74 -5.38 8.77
C ALA A 180 -24.25 -5.58 8.92
N SER A 181 -24.70 -6.83 8.83
CA SER A 181 -26.10 -7.23 8.98
C SER A 181 -26.28 -8.50 9.82
N GLY A 182 -27.53 -8.79 10.16
CA GLY A 182 -27.89 -9.99 10.92
C GLY A 182 -27.52 -11.27 10.15
N ARG A 183 -26.93 -12.26 10.86
CA ARG A 183 -26.57 -13.60 10.34
C ARG A 183 -25.44 -13.64 9.29
N GLU A 184 -24.60 -12.62 9.24
CA GLU A 184 -23.35 -12.66 8.46
C GLU A 184 -22.21 -13.38 9.23
N ALA A 185 -21.27 -13.95 8.48
CA ALA A 185 -20.03 -14.52 9.01
C ALA A 185 -18.97 -13.42 9.20
N ILE A 186 -18.10 -13.61 10.20
CA ILE A 186 -16.88 -12.80 10.36
C ILE A 186 -15.72 -13.64 9.80
N THR A 187 -15.61 -13.68 8.47
CA THR A 187 -14.68 -14.60 7.79
C THR A 187 -13.23 -14.27 8.09
N ALA A 188 -12.87 -13.00 8.32
CA ALA A 188 -11.53 -12.63 8.76
C ALA A 188 -11.15 -13.33 10.08
N LYS A 189 -12.07 -13.41 11.05
CA LYS A 189 -11.87 -14.15 12.31
C LYS A 189 -11.82 -15.66 12.09
N LEU A 190 -12.64 -16.20 11.17
CA LEU A 190 -12.55 -17.61 10.79
C LEU A 190 -11.17 -17.96 10.24
N VAL A 191 -10.64 -17.15 9.31
CA VAL A 191 -9.29 -17.34 8.74
C VAL A 191 -8.22 -17.24 9.83
N ALA A 192 -8.31 -16.27 10.73
CA ALA A 192 -7.39 -16.15 11.86
C ALA A 192 -7.41 -17.42 12.75
N ASN A 193 -8.59 -17.97 13.03
CA ASN A 193 -8.72 -19.24 13.75
C ASN A 193 -8.05 -20.39 12.99
N LEU A 194 -8.29 -20.51 11.68
CA LEU A 194 -7.72 -21.59 10.88
C LEU A 194 -6.18 -21.54 10.86
N LEU A 195 -5.58 -20.36 10.67
CA LEU A 195 -4.12 -20.19 10.69
C LEU A 195 -3.53 -20.56 12.05
N THR A 196 -4.17 -20.10 13.13
CA THR A 196 -3.76 -20.41 14.51
C THR A 196 -3.87 -21.92 14.79
N GLN A 197 -4.97 -22.56 14.37
CA GLN A 197 -5.19 -24.00 14.58
C GLN A 197 -4.29 -24.89 13.73
N ALA A 198 -4.00 -24.50 12.49
CA ALA A 198 -2.99 -25.16 11.66
C ALA A 198 -1.62 -25.16 12.35
N GLY A 199 -1.33 -24.10 13.11
CA GLY A 199 -0.20 -23.99 14.02
C GLY A 199 0.83 -22.97 13.59
N ALA A 200 0.38 -21.84 13.02
CA ALA A 200 1.22 -20.65 12.97
C ALA A 200 1.47 -20.16 14.40
N ASP A 201 2.73 -19.80 14.69
CA ASP A 201 3.13 -19.21 15.97
C ASP A 201 3.09 -17.67 15.93
N ARG A 202 3.09 -17.10 14.73
CA ARG A 202 3.04 -15.65 14.46
C ARG A 202 2.48 -15.35 13.09
N VAL A 203 1.89 -14.18 12.92
CA VAL A 203 1.52 -13.62 11.62
C VAL A 203 2.25 -12.30 11.39
N LEU A 204 2.77 -12.11 10.19
CA LEU A 204 3.26 -10.82 9.70
C LEU A 204 2.36 -10.43 8.53
N ALA A 205 1.58 -9.36 8.67
CA ALA A 205 0.60 -8.95 7.66
C ALA A 205 0.87 -7.52 7.19
N LEU A 206 0.83 -7.31 5.88
CA LEU A 206 0.97 -5.98 5.28
C LEU A 206 -0.41 -5.34 5.10
N ASP A 207 -0.58 -4.10 5.59
CA ASP A 207 -1.78 -3.25 5.47
C ASP A 207 -3.12 -3.99 5.58
N LEU A 208 -3.40 -4.53 6.76
CA LEU A 208 -4.71 -5.08 7.09
C LEU A 208 -5.80 -4.03 6.84
N HIS A 209 -6.86 -4.44 6.14
CA HIS A 209 -8.03 -3.60 5.85
C HIS A 209 -8.58 -2.90 7.12
N SER A 210 -8.54 -3.62 8.23
CA SER A 210 -9.03 -3.22 9.54
C SER A 210 -8.01 -3.61 10.60
N LEU A 211 -7.52 -2.64 11.38
CA LEU A 211 -6.54 -2.89 12.45
C LEU A 211 -7.10 -3.81 13.54
N GLN A 212 -8.43 -3.90 13.65
CA GLN A 212 -9.12 -4.80 14.56
C GLN A 212 -8.82 -6.28 14.25
N CYS A 213 -8.46 -6.61 13.00
CA CYS A 213 -8.06 -7.97 12.62
C CYS A 213 -6.84 -8.47 13.40
N VAL A 214 -5.97 -7.59 13.91
CA VAL A 214 -4.88 -7.95 14.82
C VAL A 214 -5.43 -8.67 16.06
N GLY A 215 -6.54 -8.20 16.61
CA GLY A 215 -7.20 -8.80 17.78
C GLY A 215 -7.96 -10.09 17.49
N TYR A 216 -7.96 -10.59 16.24
CA TYR A 216 -8.57 -11.88 15.90
C TYR A 216 -7.65 -13.06 16.14
N PHE A 217 -6.35 -12.81 16.26
CA PHE A 217 -5.37 -13.85 16.50
C PHE A 217 -5.08 -13.97 18.00
N ASP A 218 -4.97 -15.20 18.47
CA ASP A 218 -4.50 -15.52 19.83
C ASP A 218 -2.96 -15.64 19.88
N ILE A 219 -2.30 -15.43 18.73
CA ILE A 219 -0.85 -15.42 18.52
C ILE A 219 -0.39 -13.99 18.14
N PRO A 220 0.90 -13.66 18.33
CA PRO A 220 1.42 -12.36 17.93
C PRO A 220 1.19 -12.04 16.44
N VAL A 221 0.78 -10.81 16.16
CA VAL A 221 0.61 -10.29 14.81
C VAL A 221 1.42 -9.02 14.67
N ASP A 222 2.34 -9.03 13.71
CA ASP A 222 3.08 -7.85 13.31
C ASP A 222 2.39 -7.22 12.09
N HIS A 223 1.78 -6.06 12.30
CA HIS A 223 1.15 -5.29 11.24
C HIS A 223 2.17 -4.35 10.60
N VAL A 224 2.57 -4.65 9.37
CA VAL A 224 3.52 -3.87 8.58
C VAL A 224 2.75 -2.88 7.72
N PHE A 225 3.12 -1.60 7.79
CA PHE A 225 2.49 -0.56 6.98
C PHE A 225 3.24 -0.41 5.66
N GLY A 226 2.56 -0.53 4.53
CA GLY A 226 3.14 -0.38 3.18
C GLY A 226 3.25 1.07 2.73
N GLN A 227 2.57 1.98 3.43
CA GLN A 227 2.59 3.42 3.19
C GLN A 227 4.00 4.03 2.94
N PRO A 228 5.06 3.70 3.71
CA PRO A 228 6.41 4.20 3.46
C PRO A 228 6.90 3.99 2.03
N VAL A 229 6.61 2.83 1.41
CA VAL A 229 7.01 2.51 0.04
C VAL A 229 6.31 3.43 -0.97
N LEU A 230 5.01 3.69 -0.77
CA LEU A 230 4.23 4.59 -1.61
C LEU A 230 4.70 6.05 -1.46
N LEU A 231 4.96 6.47 -0.22
CA LEU A 231 5.42 7.83 0.09
C LEU A 231 6.80 8.13 -0.47
N GLU A 232 7.75 7.21 -0.33
CA GLU A 232 9.11 7.37 -0.87
C GLU A 232 9.06 7.59 -2.38
N TYR A 233 8.24 6.79 -3.08
CA TYR A 233 8.06 6.95 -4.52
C TYR A 233 7.38 8.27 -4.89
N LEU A 234 6.31 8.67 -4.18
CA LEU A 234 5.66 9.96 -4.43
C LEU A 234 6.58 11.15 -4.15
N ALA A 235 7.39 11.10 -3.09
CA ALA A 235 8.35 12.14 -2.76
C ALA A 235 9.51 12.24 -3.77
N SER A 236 9.80 11.15 -4.49
CA SER A 236 10.76 11.18 -5.59
C SER A 236 10.24 11.95 -6.82
N LYS A 237 8.92 12.20 -6.91
CA LYS A 237 8.32 12.96 -8.02
C LYS A 237 8.52 14.46 -7.83
N ASP A 238 8.65 15.16 -8.95
CA ASP A 238 8.78 16.61 -8.99
C ASP A 238 7.41 17.30 -8.84
N ILE A 239 6.74 17.08 -7.71
CA ILE A 239 5.49 17.72 -7.34
C ILE A 239 5.78 18.66 -6.16
N GLU A 240 5.37 19.91 -6.27
CA GLU A 240 5.50 20.90 -5.20
C GLU A 240 4.48 20.62 -4.09
N ALA A 241 4.85 20.82 -2.82
CA ALA A 241 3.98 20.48 -1.70
C ALA A 241 2.66 21.26 -1.70
N ASP A 242 2.69 22.55 -2.09
CA ASP A 242 1.51 23.42 -2.17
C ASP A 242 0.55 23.04 -3.31
N ASP A 243 1.03 22.24 -4.26
CA ASP A 243 0.30 21.82 -5.45
C ASP A 243 -0.38 20.46 -5.28
N LEU A 244 -0.26 19.82 -4.12
CA LEU A 244 -0.78 18.48 -3.85
C LEU A 244 -1.93 18.52 -2.84
N VAL A 245 -2.87 17.60 -3.00
CA VAL A 245 -3.90 17.28 -2.00
C VAL A 245 -4.04 15.78 -1.89
N VAL A 246 -3.99 15.25 -0.67
CA VAL A 246 -4.29 13.85 -0.41
C VAL A 246 -5.79 13.70 -0.31
N VAL A 247 -6.35 12.71 -0.99
CA VAL A 247 -7.79 12.51 -1.09
C VAL A 247 -8.18 11.15 -0.52
N SER A 248 -9.14 11.15 0.39
CA SER A 248 -9.79 9.92 0.81
C SER A 248 -10.96 9.59 -0.14
N PRO A 249 -10.97 8.40 -0.78
CA PRO A 249 -12.00 8.03 -1.74
C PRO A 249 -13.39 7.81 -1.12
N ASP A 250 -13.44 7.61 0.19
CA ASP A 250 -14.68 7.51 0.98
C ASP A 250 -14.44 7.92 2.44
N VAL A 251 -15.50 7.93 3.24
CA VAL A 251 -15.45 8.30 4.67
C VAL A 251 -14.68 7.27 5.52
N GLY A 252 -14.65 6.00 5.12
CA GLY A 252 -13.97 4.94 5.85
C GLY A 252 -12.45 5.07 5.80
N GLY A 253 -11.92 5.55 4.68
CA GLY A 253 -10.48 5.74 4.46
C GLY A 253 -9.87 7.01 5.08
N VAL A 254 -10.67 7.88 5.71
CA VAL A 254 -10.21 9.23 6.12
C VAL A 254 -9.04 9.19 7.10
N ALA A 255 -9.05 8.25 8.05
CA ALA A 255 -7.97 8.09 9.02
C ALA A 255 -6.64 7.73 8.32
N ARG A 256 -6.70 6.84 7.31
CA ARG A 256 -5.55 6.44 6.49
C ARG A 256 -5.04 7.60 5.65
N ALA A 257 -5.92 8.27 4.92
CA ALA A 257 -5.57 9.44 4.10
C ALA A 257 -4.94 10.57 4.95
N ARG A 258 -5.45 10.80 6.17
CA ARG A 258 -4.86 11.77 7.09
C ARG A 258 -3.46 11.37 7.57
N ALA A 259 -3.24 10.10 7.90
CA ALA A 259 -1.92 9.60 8.29
C ALA A 259 -0.92 9.67 7.11
N PHE A 260 -1.40 9.41 5.90
CA PHE A 260 -0.66 9.58 4.65
C PHE A 260 -0.24 11.03 4.42
N ALA A 261 -1.19 11.95 4.50
CA ALA A 261 -0.97 13.38 4.34
C ALA A 261 0.03 13.94 5.34
N LYS A 262 -0.06 13.52 6.61
CA LYS A 262 0.87 13.93 7.67
C LYS A 262 2.32 13.58 7.33
N LEU A 263 2.55 12.37 6.79
CA LEU A 263 3.89 11.90 6.42
C LEU A 263 4.39 12.47 5.08
N LEU A 264 3.51 13.12 4.33
CA LEU A 264 3.79 13.82 3.09
C LEU A 264 3.82 15.35 3.33
N ASN A 265 4.65 15.80 4.27
CA ASN A 265 4.80 17.21 4.67
C ASN A 265 3.49 17.90 5.10
N ASP A 266 2.66 17.21 5.89
CA ASP A 266 1.36 17.75 6.33
C ASP A 266 0.48 18.26 5.17
N ALA A 267 0.47 17.52 4.05
CA ALA A 267 -0.28 17.86 2.85
C ALA A 267 -1.78 18.13 3.16
N PRO A 268 -2.43 19.03 2.39
CA PRO A 268 -3.87 19.23 2.48
C PRO A 268 -4.65 17.91 2.30
N LEU A 269 -5.76 17.77 3.03
CA LEU A 269 -6.66 16.61 2.95
C LEU A 269 -7.98 17.01 2.31
N ALA A 270 -8.45 16.23 1.34
CA ALA A 270 -9.81 16.25 0.84
C ALA A 270 -10.50 14.89 1.04
N ILE A 271 -11.83 14.89 1.09
CA ILE A 271 -12.66 13.72 1.36
C ILE A 271 -13.80 13.69 0.37
N ILE A 272 -14.03 12.52 -0.23
CA ILE A 272 -15.19 12.28 -1.07
C ILE A 272 -16.33 11.73 -0.20
N ASP A 273 -17.37 12.54 0.01
CA ASP A 273 -18.59 12.15 0.73
C ASP A 273 -19.63 11.61 -0.26
N LYS A 274 -19.82 10.28 -0.25
CA LYS A 274 -20.86 9.58 -0.99
C LYS A 274 -22.19 9.68 -0.25
N ARG A 275 -23.08 10.59 -0.67
CA ARG A 275 -24.47 10.60 -0.19
C ARG A 275 -25.36 9.76 -1.10
N ARG A 276 -25.92 8.68 -0.54
CA ARG A 276 -26.97 7.88 -1.20
C ARG A 276 -28.34 8.48 -0.89
N SER A 277 -28.90 9.26 -1.81
CA SER A 277 -30.27 9.77 -1.73
C SER A 277 -31.31 8.73 -2.18
N GLY A 278 -31.38 7.58 -1.50
CA GLY A 278 -32.42 6.56 -1.72
C GLY A 278 -32.13 5.50 -2.79
N HIS A 279 -33.03 4.52 -2.93
CA HIS A 279 -32.96 3.51 -3.99
C HIS A 279 -33.35 4.17 -5.32
N ASN A 280 -32.48 4.05 -6.33
CA ASN A 280 -32.65 4.55 -7.72
C ASN A 280 -32.37 6.05 -7.99
N VAL A 281 -31.69 6.78 -7.10
CA VAL A 281 -31.23 8.15 -7.39
C VAL A 281 -29.73 8.17 -7.63
N ALA A 282 -29.28 9.00 -8.58
CA ALA A 282 -27.87 9.19 -8.92
C ALA A 282 -27.02 9.46 -7.66
N GLU A 283 -25.86 8.82 -7.57
CA GLU A 283 -24.91 9.02 -6.47
C GLU A 283 -24.40 10.46 -6.52
N VAL A 284 -24.76 11.28 -5.53
CA VAL A 284 -24.19 12.63 -5.38
C VAL A 284 -22.88 12.50 -4.61
N MET A 285 -21.80 12.89 -5.27
CA MET A 285 -20.44 12.89 -4.74
C MET A 285 -20.09 14.32 -4.35
N ASN A 286 -19.96 14.61 -3.07
CA ASN A 286 -19.49 15.92 -2.60
C ASN A 286 -18.01 15.83 -2.25
N ILE A 287 -17.23 16.84 -2.63
CA ILE A 287 -15.85 16.98 -2.17
C ILE A 287 -15.81 17.93 -0.97
N ILE A 288 -15.19 17.48 0.11
CA ILE A 288 -14.87 18.29 1.28
C ILE A 288 -13.37 18.52 1.26
N GLY A 289 -12.94 19.76 0.99
CA GLY A 289 -11.53 20.13 0.81
C GLY A 289 -11.33 20.87 -0.52
N ASP A 290 -10.20 21.56 -0.65
CA ASP A 290 -9.86 22.32 -1.86
C ASP A 290 -8.90 21.53 -2.76
N VAL A 291 -9.38 21.21 -3.96
CA VAL A 291 -8.69 20.40 -4.97
C VAL A 291 -8.37 21.17 -6.26
N GLU A 292 -8.83 22.42 -6.39
CA GLU A 292 -8.74 23.17 -7.63
C GLU A 292 -7.27 23.47 -7.99
N GLY A 293 -6.87 23.12 -9.22
CA GLY A 293 -5.51 23.32 -9.73
C GLY A 293 -4.43 22.39 -9.14
N LYS A 294 -4.80 21.47 -8.24
CA LYS A 294 -3.87 20.57 -7.53
C LYS A 294 -3.76 19.19 -8.15
N VAL A 295 -2.67 18.50 -7.85
CA VAL A 295 -2.49 17.06 -8.03
C VAL A 295 -3.23 16.35 -6.90
N ALA A 296 -4.31 15.65 -7.23
CA ALA A 296 -5.09 14.90 -6.26
C ALA A 296 -4.53 13.47 -6.13
N VAL A 297 -3.99 13.14 -4.96
CA VAL A 297 -3.47 11.79 -4.65
C VAL A 297 -4.51 11.03 -3.84
N MET A 298 -5.26 10.15 -4.50
CA MET A 298 -6.25 9.29 -3.87
C MET A 298 -5.56 8.11 -3.17
N VAL A 299 -5.82 7.90 -1.88
CA VAL A 299 -5.16 6.85 -1.09
C VAL A 299 -6.18 5.87 -0.52
N ASP A 300 -5.99 4.59 -0.80
CA ASP A 300 -6.77 3.48 -0.25
C ASP A 300 -5.87 2.30 0.17
N ASP A 301 -6.39 1.27 0.86
CA ASP A 301 -5.61 0.06 1.19
C ASP A 301 -5.56 -0.88 -0.01
N MET A 302 -6.64 -0.96 -0.77
CA MET A 302 -6.75 -1.87 -1.90
C MET A 302 -7.60 -1.29 -3.02
N ILE A 303 -7.33 -1.71 -4.25
CA ILE A 303 -8.19 -1.44 -5.40
C ILE A 303 -8.73 -2.79 -5.91
N ASP A 304 -10.03 -3.01 -5.72
CA ASP A 304 -10.72 -4.23 -6.15
C ASP A 304 -11.32 -4.07 -7.55
N THR A 305 -12.57 -3.59 -7.67
CA THR A 305 -13.23 -3.39 -8.99
C THR A 305 -12.97 -2.01 -9.59
N ALA A 306 -12.16 -1.18 -8.92
CA ALA A 306 -11.88 0.23 -9.24
C ALA A 306 -13.10 1.19 -9.33
N GLY A 307 -14.33 0.73 -9.10
CA GLY A 307 -15.53 1.56 -9.30
C GLY A 307 -15.60 2.80 -8.39
N THR A 308 -15.16 2.69 -7.13
CA THR A 308 -15.13 3.83 -6.20
C THR A 308 -14.06 4.84 -6.59
N ILE A 309 -12.84 4.36 -6.86
CA ILE A 309 -11.71 5.24 -7.13
C ILE A 309 -11.87 5.96 -8.47
N THR A 310 -12.33 5.28 -9.53
CA THR A 310 -12.56 5.91 -10.85
C THR A 310 -13.62 7.00 -10.79
N LYS A 311 -14.79 6.74 -10.17
CA LYS A 311 -15.81 7.77 -9.97
C LYS A 311 -15.29 8.94 -9.14
N GLY A 312 -14.48 8.66 -8.12
CA GLY A 312 -13.86 9.71 -7.32
C GLY A 312 -12.89 10.57 -8.14
N GLY A 313 -12.07 9.95 -8.99
CA GLY A 313 -11.18 10.64 -9.92
C GLY A 313 -11.92 11.52 -10.92
N GLU A 314 -13.01 11.04 -11.51
CA GLU A 314 -13.86 11.83 -12.39
C GLU A 314 -14.42 13.08 -11.69
N VAL A 315 -14.88 12.94 -10.44
CA VAL A 315 -15.39 14.07 -9.65
C VAL A 315 -14.27 15.06 -9.32
N LEU A 316 -13.07 14.58 -8.98
CA LEU A 316 -11.92 15.44 -8.72
C LEU A 316 -11.55 16.29 -9.95
N LEU A 317 -11.52 15.68 -11.14
CA LEU A 317 -11.26 16.41 -12.39
C LEU A 317 -12.36 17.43 -12.69
N ASN A 318 -13.64 17.08 -12.46
CA ASN A 318 -14.76 18.00 -12.65
C ASN A 318 -14.73 19.20 -11.69
N GLU A 319 -14.24 19.01 -10.47
CA GLU A 319 -14.02 20.08 -9.48
C GLU A 319 -12.68 20.82 -9.68
N GLY A 320 -12.01 20.59 -10.80
CA GLY A 320 -10.85 21.38 -11.24
C GLY A 320 -9.49 20.86 -10.77
N ALA A 321 -9.39 19.63 -10.26
CA ALA A 321 -8.08 19.01 -10.04
C ALA A 321 -7.27 18.96 -11.34
N ARG A 322 -5.98 19.27 -11.25
CA ARG A 322 -5.07 19.32 -12.41
C ARG A 322 -4.75 17.93 -12.95
N SER A 323 -4.60 16.97 -12.05
CA SER A 323 -4.27 15.57 -12.34
C SER A 323 -4.71 14.69 -11.17
N VAL A 324 -4.89 13.40 -11.42
CA VAL A 324 -5.30 12.43 -10.39
C VAL A 324 -4.37 11.24 -10.39
N ILE A 325 -3.81 10.94 -9.21
CA ILE A 325 -2.99 9.77 -8.95
C ILE A 325 -3.75 8.86 -7.99
N ALA A 326 -3.83 7.57 -8.30
CA ALA A 326 -4.36 6.56 -7.40
C ALA A 326 -3.22 5.82 -6.69
N CYS A 327 -3.30 5.67 -5.37
CA CYS A 327 -2.36 4.91 -4.57
C CYS A 327 -3.09 3.86 -3.73
N ALA A 328 -2.64 2.62 -3.79
CA ALA A 328 -3.12 1.58 -2.89
C ALA A 328 -2.07 0.51 -2.61
N THR A 329 -2.10 -0.08 -1.42
CA THR A 329 -1.16 -1.17 -1.12
C THR A 329 -1.47 -2.41 -1.95
N HIS A 330 -2.74 -2.84 -2.01
CA HIS A 330 -3.10 -4.13 -2.61
C HIS A 330 -3.81 -3.98 -3.96
N PRO A 331 -3.19 -4.42 -5.08
CA PRO A 331 -3.82 -4.42 -6.40
C PRO A 331 -4.68 -5.68 -6.61
N VAL A 332 -5.87 -5.72 -6.01
CA VAL A 332 -6.79 -6.87 -6.16
C VAL A 332 -7.33 -6.97 -7.60
N PHE A 333 -7.62 -5.82 -8.22
CA PHE A 333 -7.96 -5.66 -9.64
C PHE A 333 -8.93 -6.70 -10.23
N SER A 334 -10.06 -6.94 -9.56
CA SER A 334 -11.06 -7.90 -10.06
C SER A 334 -12.00 -7.29 -11.09
N GLY A 335 -12.49 -8.14 -12.00
CA GLY A 335 -13.50 -7.76 -13.00
C GLY A 335 -13.02 -6.60 -13.89
N PRO A 336 -13.77 -5.49 -13.99
CA PRO A 336 -13.48 -4.38 -14.92
C PRO A 336 -12.43 -3.40 -14.39
N ALA A 337 -11.63 -3.78 -13.38
CA ALA A 337 -10.72 -2.86 -12.71
C ALA A 337 -9.70 -2.24 -13.66
N ILE A 338 -9.01 -3.07 -14.45
CA ILE A 338 -8.00 -2.62 -15.41
C ILE A 338 -8.61 -1.65 -16.43
N GLU A 339 -9.74 -2.01 -17.05
CA GLU A 339 -10.47 -1.14 -17.99
C GLU A 339 -10.78 0.25 -17.37
N ARG A 340 -11.27 0.26 -16.13
CA ARG A 340 -11.65 1.50 -15.43
C ARG A 340 -10.45 2.35 -15.05
N LEU A 341 -9.33 1.73 -14.66
CA LEU A 341 -8.11 2.42 -14.29
C LEU A 341 -7.37 2.96 -15.53
N SER A 342 -7.46 2.24 -16.66
CA SER A 342 -6.92 2.66 -17.96
C SER A 342 -7.80 3.64 -18.73
N SER A 343 -8.93 4.10 -18.16
CA SER A 343 -9.92 4.96 -18.82
C SER A 343 -9.42 6.38 -19.16
N GLY A 344 -8.24 6.77 -18.67
CA GLY A 344 -7.68 8.11 -18.80
C GLY A 344 -8.04 9.06 -17.67
N VAL A 345 -8.78 8.59 -16.65
CA VAL A 345 -9.07 9.35 -15.42
C VAL A 345 -7.81 9.56 -14.57
N PHE A 346 -6.89 8.60 -14.59
CA PHE A 346 -5.67 8.63 -13.79
C PHE A 346 -4.46 8.89 -14.67
N ASP A 347 -3.60 9.79 -14.23
CA ASP A 347 -2.26 9.96 -14.78
C ASP A 347 -1.37 8.78 -14.40
N GLU A 348 -1.58 8.24 -13.20
CA GLU A 348 -0.82 7.11 -12.66
C GLU A 348 -1.61 6.35 -11.60
N VAL A 349 -1.41 5.03 -11.56
CA VAL A 349 -1.94 4.13 -10.55
C VAL A 349 -0.76 3.41 -9.89
N ILE A 350 -0.43 3.81 -8.67
CA ILE A 350 0.71 3.34 -7.91
C ILE A 350 0.25 2.29 -6.92
N VAL A 351 0.76 1.07 -7.05
CA VAL A 351 0.44 -0.05 -6.17
C VAL A 351 1.68 -0.77 -5.71
N THR A 352 1.56 -1.69 -4.75
CA THR A 352 2.66 -2.58 -4.39
C THR A 352 2.54 -3.94 -5.08
N ASN A 353 3.63 -4.71 -5.14
CA ASN A 353 3.62 -6.10 -5.58
C ASN A 353 3.11 -7.09 -4.52
N SER A 354 2.36 -6.64 -3.49
CA SER A 354 1.76 -7.53 -2.47
C SER A 354 0.81 -8.59 -3.05
N ILE A 355 0.16 -8.26 -4.17
CA ILE A 355 -0.54 -9.18 -5.07
C ILE A 355 0.14 -9.05 -6.43
N PRO A 356 0.44 -10.14 -7.15
CA PRO A 356 0.98 -10.04 -8.50
C PRO A 356 -0.08 -9.43 -9.43
N PRO A 357 0.18 -8.27 -10.04
CA PRO A 357 -0.81 -7.62 -10.90
C PRO A 357 -0.89 -8.37 -12.24
N VAL A 358 -2.00 -9.10 -12.45
CA VAL A 358 -2.24 -9.85 -13.69
C VAL A 358 -2.86 -8.92 -14.74
N HIS A 359 -2.05 -8.52 -15.72
CA HIS A 359 -2.48 -7.69 -16.85
C HIS A 359 -1.61 -7.97 -18.08
N LYS A 360 -2.06 -7.59 -19.27
CA LYS A 360 -1.19 -7.61 -20.46
C LYS A 360 -0.24 -6.41 -20.43
N PRO A 361 1.04 -6.54 -20.84
CA PRO A 361 2.06 -5.50 -20.73
C PRO A 361 1.68 -4.11 -21.27
N ASP A 362 0.76 -4.03 -22.24
CA ASP A 362 0.35 -2.78 -22.89
C ASP A 362 -1.08 -2.31 -22.51
N GLU A 363 -1.78 -3.06 -21.66
CA GLU A 363 -3.20 -2.80 -21.33
C GLU A 363 -3.37 -1.78 -20.20
N PHE A 364 -2.31 -1.52 -19.44
CA PHE A 364 -2.36 -0.64 -18.28
C PHE A 364 -1.08 0.21 -18.12
N PRO A 365 -0.79 1.11 -19.07
CA PRO A 365 0.44 1.91 -19.07
C PRO A 365 0.55 2.88 -17.89
N GLN A 366 -0.55 3.20 -17.21
CA GLN A 366 -0.57 4.05 -16.02
C GLN A 366 -0.12 3.31 -14.75
N LEU A 367 0.04 1.98 -14.79
CA LEU A 367 0.36 1.19 -13.62
C LEU A 367 1.84 1.29 -13.26
N THR A 368 2.11 1.75 -12.03
CA THR A 368 3.40 1.64 -11.38
C THR A 368 3.31 0.62 -10.25
N VAL A 369 4.16 -0.41 -10.28
CA VAL A 369 4.22 -1.46 -9.25
C VAL A 369 5.50 -1.30 -8.45
N LEU A 370 5.36 -1.07 -7.15
CA LEU A 370 6.48 -0.90 -6.22
C LEU A 370 6.71 -2.18 -5.43
N SER A 371 7.98 -2.56 -5.23
CA SER A 371 8.28 -3.74 -4.43
C SER A 371 8.21 -3.44 -2.93
N VAL A 372 7.54 -4.33 -2.18
CA VAL A 372 7.57 -4.33 -0.70
C VAL A 372 8.62 -5.31 -0.15
N ALA A 373 9.48 -5.86 -1.00
CA ALA A 373 10.43 -6.90 -0.60
C ALA A 373 11.42 -6.46 0.48
N SER A 374 11.95 -5.25 0.39
CA SER A 374 12.87 -4.70 1.40
C SER A 374 12.18 -4.50 2.75
N LEU A 375 10.96 -3.99 2.74
CA LEU A 375 10.14 -3.79 3.93
C LEU A 375 9.79 -5.13 4.61
N LEU A 376 9.37 -6.13 3.85
CA LEU A 376 9.05 -7.46 4.37
C LEU A 376 10.31 -8.21 4.82
N GLY A 377 11.41 -8.13 4.06
CA GLY A 377 12.69 -8.72 4.42
C GLY A 377 13.25 -8.17 5.73
N GLU A 378 13.28 -6.85 5.88
CA GLU A 378 13.70 -6.20 7.12
C GLU A 378 12.77 -6.58 8.30
N SER A 379 11.47 -6.69 8.06
CA SER A 379 10.51 -7.15 9.08
C SER A 379 10.78 -8.60 9.51
N ILE A 380 11.03 -9.51 8.58
CA ILE A 380 11.42 -10.91 8.86
C ILE A 380 12.72 -10.96 9.66
N TRP A 381 13.73 -10.18 9.25
CA TRP A 381 15.01 -10.11 9.96
C TRP A 381 14.83 -9.65 11.41
N ARG A 382 13.98 -8.63 11.65
CA ARG A 382 13.68 -8.14 12.99
C ARG A 382 12.94 -9.16 13.84
N VAL A 383 11.91 -9.82 13.30
CA VAL A 383 11.18 -10.89 13.99
C VAL A 383 12.16 -12.00 14.41
N HIS A 384 12.99 -12.46 13.47
CA HIS A 384 13.94 -13.53 13.72
C HIS A 384 14.97 -13.16 14.80
N ASN A 385 15.49 -11.93 14.77
CA ASN A 385 16.46 -11.41 15.74
C ASN A 385 15.81 -10.84 17.02
N SER A 386 14.51 -11.05 17.25
CA SER A 386 13.78 -10.51 18.41
C SER A 386 13.93 -8.99 18.59
N SER A 387 14.03 -8.26 17.48
CA SER A 387 14.17 -6.81 17.41
C SER A 387 12.83 -6.12 17.15
N SER A 388 12.71 -4.86 17.58
CA SER A 388 11.47 -4.09 17.41
C SER A 388 11.16 -3.79 15.95
N ILE A 389 9.95 -4.15 15.51
CA ILE A 389 9.39 -3.83 14.18
C ILE A 389 8.82 -2.42 14.13
N ASN A 390 8.45 -1.84 15.28
CA ASN A 390 7.78 -0.54 15.34
C ASN A 390 8.61 0.61 14.74
N ALA A 391 9.93 0.43 14.58
CA ALA A 391 10.78 1.40 13.90
C ALA A 391 10.51 1.52 12.38
N LEU A 392 9.80 0.57 11.77
CA LEU A 392 9.49 0.55 10.34
C LEU A 392 8.16 1.26 9.98
N GLY A 393 7.33 1.60 10.98
CA GLY A 393 5.96 2.06 10.75
C GLY A 393 5.45 3.17 11.67
N MET A 394 6.35 3.92 12.32
CA MET A 394 6.01 5.08 13.17
C MET A 394 6.42 6.41 12.55
#